data_AF-A0A3D2ETS0-F1
#
_entry.id   AF-A0A3D2ETS0-F1
#
_cell.length_a   1.000
_cell.length_b   1.000
_cell.length_c   1.000
_cell.angle_alpha   90.00
_cell.angle_beta   90.00
_cell.angle_gamma   90.00
#
_symmetry.space_group_name_H-M   'P 1'
#
loop_
_entity.id
_entity.type
_entity.pdbx_description
1 polymer ?
#
loop_
_entity_poly.entity_id
_entity_poly.type
_entity_poly.pdbx_seq_one_letter_code
_entity_poly.pdbx_strand_id
1 'polypeptide(L)'
;MVIIFLCAVVGNLLLPDAERMKTLAARWMLEIWLRNSVLITLIAGGLHLYFITLAGQGKKLKFDPRDQGRSNRQFLFNSQVHENVFFSLVSGTTLITAFEVLYQWAAANGVVPSFRLSLDQPWSILGFVALLLVIPAWSSLHFYWVHRFLHWPPLYRIAHRLHHKNVNVGPWSGVSMHPIEHVLYYSSVLIHFVVPTTPLLFIYHVCYEHLSP
;
A
#
# COMPACT_ATOMS: atom_id res chain seq x y z
N MET A 1 -10.77 3.00 -7.67
CA MET A 1 -9.93 4.01 -8.35
C MET A 1 -10.14 5.42 -7.80
N VAL A 2 -11.36 5.98 -7.82
CA VAL A 2 -11.61 7.37 -7.36
C VAL A 2 -11.21 7.61 -5.90
N ILE A 3 -11.62 6.74 -4.96
CA ILE A 3 -11.25 6.88 -3.53
C ILE A 3 -9.73 6.83 -3.34
N ILE A 4 -9.05 5.89 -4.01
CA ILE A 4 -7.59 5.77 -3.96
C ILE A 4 -6.90 7.04 -4.49
N PHE A 5 -7.40 7.60 -5.59
CA PHE A 5 -6.88 8.86 -6.14
C PHE A 5 -7.11 10.03 -5.18
N LEU A 6 -8.28 10.12 -4.54
CA LEU A 6 -8.54 11.14 -3.52
C LEU A 6 -7.61 11.00 -2.32
N CYS A 7 -7.39 9.78 -1.84
CA CYS A 7 -6.39 9.50 -0.80
C CYS A 7 -4.99 9.92 -1.24
N ALA A 8 -4.64 9.76 -2.52
CA ALA A 8 -3.35 10.18 -3.04
C ALA A 8 -3.21 11.70 -3.10
N VAL A 9 -4.28 12.42 -3.46
CA VAL A 9 -4.32 13.89 -3.41
C VAL A 9 -4.13 14.37 -1.97
N VAL A 10 -4.90 13.82 -1.01
CA VAL A 10 -4.74 14.13 0.42
C VAL A 10 -3.32 13.78 0.87
N GLY A 11 -2.81 12.63 0.45
CA GLY A 11 -1.46 12.17 0.78
C GLY A 11 -0.36 13.12 0.28
N ASN A 12 -0.56 13.68 -0.91
CA ASN A 12 0.34 14.65 -1.54
C ASN A 12 0.28 16.03 -0.87
N LEU A 13 -0.91 16.49 -0.50
CA LEU A 13 -1.08 17.74 0.26
C LEU A 13 -0.46 17.67 1.66
N LEU A 14 -0.38 16.47 2.24
CA LEU A 14 0.25 16.21 3.54
C LEU A 14 1.74 15.86 3.45
N LEU A 15 2.37 15.99 2.26
CA LEU A 15 3.81 15.82 2.17
C LEU A 15 4.55 16.94 2.90
N PRO A 16 5.70 16.63 3.52
CA PRO A 16 6.64 17.66 3.96
C PRO A 16 7.13 18.51 2.79
N ASP A 17 7.57 19.74 3.07
CA ASP A 17 8.19 20.60 2.05
C ASP A 17 9.43 19.94 1.43
N ALA A 18 9.65 20.16 0.13
CA ALA A 18 10.78 19.59 -0.60
C ALA A 18 12.14 19.88 0.05
N GLU A 19 12.34 21.08 0.62
CA GLU A 19 13.58 21.42 1.34
C GLU A 19 13.81 20.52 2.56
N ARG A 20 12.76 20.16 3.31
CA ARG A 20 12.88 19.25 4.46
C ARG A 20 13.25 17.83 4.01
N MET A 21 12.76 17.42 2.85
CA MET A 21 12.98 16.06 2.31
C MET A 21 14.36 15.88 1.67
N LYS A 22 15.11 16.96 1.40
CA LYS A 22 16.50 16.84 0.89
C LYS A 22 17.43 16.11 1.86
N THR A 23 17.19 16.24 3.17
CA THR A 23 17.98 15.57 4.22
C THR A 23 17.10 14.62 5.01
N LEU A 24 17.53 13.36 5.16
CA LEU A 24 16.80 12.36 5.95
C LEU A 24 16.70 12.81 7.42
N ALA A 25 15.47 12.91 7.94
CA ALA A 25 15.23 13.24 9.34
C ALA A 25 14.00 12.49 9.87
N ALA A 26 14.11 11.96 11.09
CA ALA A 26 13.08 11.15 11.74
C ALA A 26 11.69 11.81 11.72
N ARG A 27 11.65 13.13 11.95
CA ARG A 27 10.39 13.88 12.02
C ARG A 27 9.53 13.73 10.77
N TRP A 28 10.06 14.02 9.59
CA TRP A 28 9.26 13.99 8.37
C TRP A 28 9.00 12.56 7.88
N MET A 29 9.92 11.62 8.17
CA MET A 29 9.69 10.20 7.92
C MET A 29 8.50 9.67 8.77
N LEU A 30 8.40 10.12 10.02
CA LEU A 30 7.27 9.80 10.91
C LEU A 30 5.97 10.47 10.47
N GLU A 31 6.01 11.69 9.92
CA GLU A 31 4.83 12.36 9.33
C GLU A 31 4.24 11.50 8.19
N ILE A 32 5.08 11.00 7.28
CA ILE A 32 4.65 10.09 6.20
C ILE A 32 4.10 8.78 6.75
N TRP A 33 4.78 8.19 7.74
CA TRP A 33 4.34 6.93 8.35
C TRP A 33 2.96 7.09 8.99
N LEU A 34 2.77 8.14 9.81
CA LEU A 34 1.51 8.42 10.47
C LEU A 34 0.39 8.65 9.46
N ARG A 35 0.65 9.41 8.40
CA ARG A 35 -0.29 9.63 7.31
C ARG A 35 -0.72 8.31 6.67
N ASN A 36 0.22 7.43 6.33
CA ASN A 36 -0.09 6.12 5.76
C ASN A 36 -0.87 5.23 6.73
N SER A 37 -0.51 5.23 8.03
CA SER A 37 -1.23 4.50 9.08
C SER A 37 -2.68 4.99 9.22
N VAL A 38 -2.91 6.31 9.19
CA VAL A 38 -4.24 6.89 9.26
C VAL A 38 -5.06 6.48 8.03
N LEU A 39 -4.52 6.60 6.83
CA LEU A 39 -5.23 6.24 5.60
C LEU A 39 -5.64 4.77 5.59
N ILE A 40 -4.73 3.83 5.87
CA ILE A 40 -5.09 2.40 5.90
C ILE A 40 -6.08 2.08 7.01
N THR A 41 -5.97 2.75 8.17
CA THR A 41 -6.91 2.55 9.27
C THR A 41 -8.32 3.05 8.93
N LEU A 42 -8.44 4.20 8.26
CA LEU A 42 -9.73 4.71 7.82
C LEU A 42 -10.37 3.79 6.78
N ILE A 43 -9.60 3.30 5.81
CA ILE A 43 -10.10 2.42 4.75
C ILE A 43 -10.38 1.01 5.28
N ALA A 44 -9.35 0.27 5.70
CA ALA A 44 -9.51 -1.12 6.15
C ALA A 44 -10.33 -1.20 7.45
N GLY A 45 -10.11 -0.29 8.40
CA GLY A 45 -10.89 -0.22 9.63
C GLY A 45 -12.35 0.18 9.41
N GLY A 46 -12.62 1.15 8.53
CA GLY A 46 -13.99 1.54 8.17
C GLY A 46 -14.75 0.41 7.47
N LEU A 47 -14.12 -0.27 6.51
CA LEU A 47 -14.69 -1.45 5.85
C LEU A 47 -14.89 -2.60 6.85
N HIS A 48 -13.95 -2.81 7.77
CA HIS A 48 -14.08 -3.83 8.80
C HIS A 48 -15.24 -3.54 9.76
N LEU A 49 -15.39 -2.28 10.20
CA LEU A 49 -16.51 -1.85 11.02
C LEU A 49 -17.83 -2.15 10.31
N TYR A 50 -17.99 -1.74 9.06
CA TYR A 50 -19.23 -1.93 8.31
C TYR A 50 -19.54 -3.40 8.01
N PHE A 51 -18.60 -4.14 7.42
CA PHE A 51 -18.85 -5.50 6.93
C PHE A 51 -18.79 -6.57 8.03
N ILE A 52 -17.93 -6.41 9.03
CA ILE A 52 -17.67 -7.44 10.04
C ILE A 52 -18.33 -7.11 11.38
N THR A 53 -18.21 -5.87 11.86
CA THR A 53 -18.69 -5.52 13.20
C THR A 53 -20.18 -5.19 13.22
N LEU A 54 -20.61 -4.29 12.32
CA LEU A 54 -22.01 -3.90 12.17
C LEU A 54 -22.80 -4.90 11.31
N ALA A 55 -22.09 -5.76 10.57
CA ALA A 55 -22.68 -6.75 9.65
C ALA A 55 -23.73 -6.13 8.71
N GLY A 56 -23.45 -4.93 8.15
CA GLY A 56 -24.44 -4.14 7.40
C GLY A 56 -25.05 -4.86 6.19
N GLN A 57 -24.38 -5.89 5.65
CA GLN A 57 -24.88 -6.74 4.57
C GLN A 57 -25.18 -8.19 5.01
N GLY A 58 -25.01 -8.50 6.30
CA GLY A 58 -25.10 -9.85 6.84
C GLY A 58 -24.19 -10.82 6.08
N LYS A 59 -24.70 -12.03 5.78
CA LYS A 59 -23.99 -13.07 5.03
C LYS A 59 -24.39 -13.14 3.55
N LYS A 60 -25.24 -12.23 3.06
CA LYS A 60 -25.87 -12.33 1.72
C LYS A 60 -24.86 -12.41 0.57
N LEU A 61 -23.79 -11.62 0.67
CA LEU A 61 -22.73 -11.52 -0.36
C LEU A 61 -21.41 -12.13 0.10
N LYS A 62 -21.39 -12.83 1.25
CA LYS A 62 -20.16 -13.34 1.83
C LYS A 62 -19.82 -14.68 1.17
N PHE A 63 -18.66 -14.75 0.52
CA PHE A 63 -18.18 -15.97 -0.13
C PHE A 63 -18.01 -17.13 0.86
N ASP A 64 -17.35 -16.88 2.00
CA ASP A 64 -17.25 -17.83 3.11
C ASP A 64 -18.12 -17.36 4.30
N PRO A 65 -19.22 -18.06 4.63
CA PRO A 65 -20.16 -17.65 5.65
C PRO A 65 -19.62 -17.78 7.08
N ARG A 66 -18.45 -18.42 7.28
CA ARG A 66 -17.79 -18.53 8.59
C ARG A 66 -17.34 -17.15 9.05
N ASP A 67 -17.14 -17.00 10.36
CA ASP A 67 -16.57 -15.79 10.93
C ASP A 67 -15.04 -15.83 10.88
N GLN A 68 -14.42 -14.66 11.04
CA GLN A 68 -12.96 -14.58 11.14
C GLN A 68 -12.48 -15.30 12.40
N GLY A 69 -11.29 -15.91 12.32
CA GLY A 69 -10.76 -16.77 13.39
C GLY A 69 -10.61 -16.02 14.72
N ARG A 70 -11.32 -16.49 15.74
CA ARG A 70 -11.20 -16.07 17.15
C ARG A 70 -10.79 -17.26 18.01
N SER A 71 -10.03 -17.00 19.07
CA SER A 71 -9.49 -18.04 19.97
C SER A 71 -8.74 -19.15 19.23
N ASN A 72 -7.98 -18.79 18.19
CA ASN A 72 -7.30 -19.73 17.30
C ASN A 72 -5.78 -19.53 17.37
N ARG A 73 -5.09 -20.55 17.90
CA ARG A 73 -3.64 -20.57 18.15
C ARG A 73 -2.77 -20.47 16.88
N GLN A 74 -3.34 -20.58 15.69
CA GLN A 74 -2.59 -20.36 14.45
C GLN A 74 -2.17 -18.89 14.24
N PHE A 75 -2.86 -17.96 14.91
CA PHE A 75 -2.59 -16.52 14.86
C PHE A 75 -1.84 -16.06 16.11
N LEU A 76 -0.90 -15.13 15.94
CA LEU A 76 0.01 -14.58 16.95
C LEU A 76 -0.70 -14.10 18.22
N PHE A 77 -1.90 -13.53 18.10
CA PHE A 77 -2.69 -13.00 19.22
C PHE A 77 -3.94 -13.83 19.53
N ASN A 78 -3.98 -15.09 19.08
CA ASN A 78 -5.20 -15.92 19.08
C ASN A 78 -6.41 -15.26 18.36
N SER A 79 -6.17 -14.24 17.53
CA SER A 79 -7.17 -13.46 16.80
C SER A 79 -6.63 -13.11 15.43
N GLN A 80 -7.35 -13.54 14.38
CA GLN A 80 -7.01 -13.25 13.00
C GLN A 80 -6.98 -11.74 12.74
N VAL A 81 -7.95 -11.01 13.27
CA VAL A 81 -8.07 -9.56 13.06
C VAL A 81 -6.88 -8.83 13.68
N HIS A 82 -6.48 -9.20 14.90
CA HIS A 82 -5.36 -8.55 15.57
C HIS A 82 -4.02 -8.86 14.86
N GLU A 83 -3.83 -10.11 14.40
CA GLU A 83 -2.63 -10.45 13.61
C GLU A 83 -2.60 -9.62 12.32
N ASN A 84 -3.75 -9.49 11.64
CA ASN A 84 -3.83 -8.72 10.40
C ASN A 84 -3.56 -7.23 10.60
N VAL A 85 -4.20 -6.61 11.59
CA VAL A 85 -3.95 -5.20 11.93
C VAL A 85 -2.48 -4.98 12.29
N PHE A 86 -1.87 -5.89 13.06
CA PHE A 86 -0.46 -5.81 13.43
C PHE A 86 0.46 -5.87 12.21
N PHE A 87 0.32 -6.86 11.34
CA PHE A 87 1.20 -6.98 10.17
C PHE A 87 0.97 -5.84 9.17
N SER A 88 -0.27 -5.38 8.98
CA SER A 88 -0.55 -4.24 8.10
C SER A 88 0.06 -2.94 8.59
N LEU A 89 -0.07 -2.62 9.89
CA LEU A 89 0.44 -1.35 10.45
C LEU A 89 1.93 -1.40 10.75
N VAL A 90 2.42 -2.47 11.40
CA VAL A 90 3.80 -2.54 11.85
C VAL A 90 4.74 -2.88 10.71
N SER A 91 4.40 -3.88 9.89
CA SER A 91 5.26 -4.27 8.76
C SER A 91 4.87 -3.53 7.48
N GLY A 92 3.60 -3.60 7.07
CA GLY A 92 3.13 -3.05 5.80
C GLY A 92 3.38 -1.55 5.70
N THR A 93 2.80 -0.77 6.62
CA THR A 93 2.92 0.69 6.63
C THR A 93 4.37 1.14 6.77
N THR A 94 5.18 0.48 7.60
CA THR A 94 6.60 0.82 7.75
C THR A 94 7.37 0.61 6.46
N LEU A 95 7.17 -0.52 5.76
CA LEU A 95 7.93 -0.82 4.55
C LEU A 95 7.52 0.03 3.36
N ILE A 96 6.22 0.28 3.14
CA ILE A 96 5.78 1.20 2.07
C ILE A 96 6.24 2.64 2.37
N THR A 97 6.25 3.05 3.65
CA THR A 97 6.79 4.35 4.06
C THR A 97 8.29 4.43 3.76
N ALA A 98 9.06 3.34 3.97
CA ALA A 98 10.48 3.35 3.62
C ALA A 98 10.71 3.55 2.10
N PHE A 99 9.92 2.89 1.25
CA PHE A 99 9.97 3.13 -0.21
C PHE A 99 9.59 4.57 -0.56
N GLU A 100 8.57 5.12 0.08
CA GLU A 100 8.14 6.49 -0.15
C GLU A 100 9.19 7.51 0.33
N VAL A 101 9.72 7.36 1.52
CA VAL A 101 10.82 8.19 2.06
C VAL A 101 12.00 8.19 1.09
N LEU A 102 12.40 7.02 0.59
CA LEU A 102 13.48 6.90 -0.38
C LEU A 102 13.19 7.66 -1.67
N TYR A 103 11.98 7.51 -2.22
CA TYR A 103 11.58 8.23 -3.44
C TYR A 103 11.52 9.74 -3.21
N GLN A 104 10.88 10.21 -2.14
CA GLN A 104 10.72 11.64 -1.89
C GLN A 104 12.06 12.32 -1.62
N TRP A 105 12.96 11.66 -0.89
CA TRP A 105 14.34 12.11 -0.71
C TRP A 105 15.07 12.20 -2.05
N ALA A 106 14.96 11.16 -2.89
CA ALA A 106 15.61 11.14 -4.20
C ALA A 106 15.04 12.22 -5.14
N ALA A 107 13.72 12.43 -5.13
CA ALA A 107 13.05 13.44 -5.94
C ALA A 107 13.40 14.86 -5.48
N ALA A 108 13.45 15.12 -4.17
CA ALA A 108 13.84 16.41 -3.60
C ALA A 108 15.30 16.77 -3.92
N ASN A 109 16.17 15.78 -4.08
CA ASN A 109 17.57 15.96 -4.49
C ASN A 109 17.78 15.88 -6.02
N GLY A 110 16.73 15.72 -6.82
CA GLY A 110 16.83 15.60 -8.28
C GLY A 110 17.56 14.34 -8.77
N VAL A 111 17.62 13.29 -7.95
CA VAL A 111 18.27 12.00 -8.26
C VAL A 111 17.41 11.12 -9.17
N VAL A 112 16.09 11.19 -9.03
CA VAL A 112 15.14 10.45 -9.88
C VAL A 112 14.55 11.36 -10.96
N PRO A 113 14.25 10.81 -12.15
CA PRO A 113 13.59 11.57 -13.18
C PRO A 113 12.18 11.99 -12.72
N SER A 114 11.88 13.28 -12.84
CA SER A 114 10.57 13.81 -12.51
C SER A 114 10.16 14.89 -13.50
N PHE A 115 8.86 15.10 -13.64
CA PHE A 115 8.31 16.21 -14.43
C PHE A 115 7.30 16.99 -13.59
N ARG A 116 7.03 18.23 -14.01
CA ARG A 116 6.00 19.09 -13.40
C ARG A 116 4.83 19.22 -14.34
N LEU A 117 3.62 19.25 -13.78
CA LEU A 117 2.42 19.55 -14.54
C LEU A 117 2.45 21.03 -14.96
N SER A 118 2.23 21.29 -16.25
CA SER A 118 2.09 22.64 -16.77
C SER A 118 1.06 22.67 -17.91
N LEU A 119 0.17 23.67 -17.88
CA LEU A 119 -0.80 23.91 -18.94
C LEU A 119 -0.13 24.32 -20.26
N ASP A 120 1.05 24.96 -20.17
CA ASP A 120 1.83 25.36 -21.33
C ASP A 120 2.61 24.19 -21.97
N GLN A 121 2.62 23.03 -21.30
CA GLN A 121 3.29 21.82 -21.76
C GLN A 121 2.29 20.66 -21.84
N PRO A 122 1.49 20.54 -22.91
CA PRO A 122 0.44 19.53 -23.03
C PRO A 122 0.91 18.08 -22.84
N TRP A 123 2.17 17.79 -23.21
CA TRP A 123 2.78 16.47 -22.99
C TRP A 123 2.88 16.10 -21.51
N SER A 124 3.03 17.06 -20.60
CA SER A 124 3.10 16.80 -19.15
C SER A 124 1.75 16.32 -18.61
N ILE A 125 0.66 16.90 -19.11
CA ILE A 125 -0.72 16.51 -18.76
C ILE A 125 -1.03 15.14 -19.36
N LEU A 126 -0.71 14.94 -20.65
CA LEU A 126 -0.92 13.67 -21.32
C LEU A 126 -0.14 12.54 -20.65
N GLY A 127 1.14 12.78 -20.33
CA GLY A 127 1.98 11.83 -19.61
C GLY A 127 1.43 11.51 -18.23
N PHE A 128 0.93 12.52 -17.51
CA PHE A 128 0.29 12.30 -16.21
C PHE A 128 -0.95 11.41 -16.30
N VAL A 129 -1.86 11.72 -17.22
CA VAL A 129 -3.09 10.93 -17.42
C VAL A 129 -2.76 9.52 -17.89
N ALA A 130 -1.81 9.36 -18.81
CA ALA A 130 -1.36 8.05 -19.28
C ALA A 130 -0.81 7.21 -18.12
N LEU A 131 0.10 7.77 -17.30
CA LEU A 131 0.67 7.07 -16.15
C LEU A 131 -0.38 6.73 -15.09
N LEU A 132 -1.34 7.63 -14.83
CA LEU A 132 -2.45 7.38 -13.91
C LEU A 132 -3.24 6.11 -14.29
N LEU A 133 -3.42 5.87 -15.59
CA LEU A 133 -4.12 4.70 -16.14
C LEU A 133 -3.21 3.46 -16.22
N VAL A 134 -1.91 3.64 -16.46
CA VAL A 134 -0.94 2.54 -16.59
C VAL A 134 -0.55 1.95 -15.23
N ILE A 135 -0.47 2.76 -14.17
CA ILE A 135 -0.06 2.30 -12.82
C ILE A 135 -0.85 1.06 -12.34
N PRO A 136 -2.20 1.01 -12.42
CA PRO A 136 -2.95 -0.19 -12.05
C PRO A 136 -2.61 -1.43 -12.88
N ALA A 137 -2.38 -1.25 -14.19
CA ALA A 137 -1.99 -2.35 -15.07
C ALA A 137 -0.58 -2.86 -14.76
N TRP A 138 0.34 -1.93 -14.48
CA TRP A 138 1.70 -2.24 -14.01
C TRP A 138 1.68 -2.98 -12.68
N SER A 139 0.94 -2.47 -11.69
CA SER A 139 0.76 -3.11 -10.38
C SER A 139 0.22 -4.53 -10.53
N SER A 140 -0.80 -4.74 -11.36
CA SER A 140 -1.36 -6.07 -11.64
C SER A 140 -0.35 -7.03 -12.28
N LEU A 141 0.44 -6.54 -13.25
CA LEU A 141 1.49 -7.33 -13.91
C LEU A 141 2.60 -7.71 -12.93
N HIS A 142 3.08 -6.75 -12.16
CA HIS A 142 4.09 -6.94 -11.13
C HIS A 142 3.61 -7.92 -10.06
N PHE A 143 2.40 -7.71 -9.53
CA PHE A 143 1.77 -8.57 -8.54
C PHE A 143 1.70 -10.02 -9.02
N TYR A 144 1.30 -10.26 -10.27
CA TYR A 144 1.26 -11.62 -10.82
C TYR A 144 2.60 -12.34 -10.70
N TRP A 145 3.69 -11.70 -11.13
CA TRP A 145 5.02 -12.31 -11.12
C TRP A 145 5.57 -12.46 -9.70
N VAL A 146 5.42 -11.43 -8.86
CA VAL A 146 5.85 -11.49 -7.46
C VAL A 146 5.07 -12.54 -6.69
N HIS A 147 3.75 -12.59 -6.83
CA HIS A 147 2.91 -13.59 -6.19
C HIS A 147 3.28 -15.00 -6.65
N ARG A 148 3.47 -15.22 -7.96
CA ARG A 148 3.94 -16.50 -8.48
C ARG A 148 5.29 -16.91 -7.89
N PHE A 149 6.21 -15.95 -7.73
CA PHE A 149 7.51 -16.19 -7.11
C PHE A 149 7.40 -16.50 -5.61
N LEU A 150 6.50 -15.83 -4.87
CA LEU A 150 6.22 -16.10 -3.47
C LEU A 150 5.67 -17.52 -3.22
N HIS A 151 5.01 -18.12 -4.22
CA HIS A 151 4.57 -19.52 -4.18
C HIS A 151 5.69 -20.54 -4.46
N TRP A 152 6.91 -20.10 -4.78
CA TRP A 152 8.05 -21.01 -4.83
C TRP A 152 8.29 -21.60 -3.41
N PRO A 153 8.48 -22.93 -3.24
CA PRO A 153 8.38 -23.58 -1.92
C PRO A 153 9.27 -23.01 -0.79
N PRO A 154 10.49 -22.52 -1.03
CA PRO A 154 11.26 -21.82 0.00
C PRO A 154 10.61 -20.52 0.45
N LEU A 155 10.24 -19.62 -0.49
CA LEU A 155 9.58 -18.35 -0.18
C LEU A 155 8.22 -18.54 0.46
N TYR A 156 7.46 -19.54 -0.01
CA TYR A 156 6.17 -19.87 0.58
C TYR A 156 6.32 -20.21 2.05
N ARG A 157 7.26 -21.09 2.40
CA ARG A 157 7.46 -21.55 3.78
C ARG A 157 7.95 -20.45 4.71
N ILE A 158 8.83 -19.55 4.25
CA ILE A 158 9.43 -18.52 5.10
C ILE A 158 8.58 -17.24 5.20
N ALA A 159 7.79 -16.91 4.17
CA ALA A 159 7.10 -15.62 4.10
C ALA A 159 5.61 -15.79 3.76
N HIS A 160 5.30 -16.40 2.62
CA HIS A 160 3.94 -16.34 2.07
C HIS A 160 2.90 -17.14 2.87
N ARG A 161 3.33 -18.18 3.60
CA ARG A 161 2.46 -18.98 4.47
C ARG A 161 1.71 -18.12 5.48
N LEU A 162 2.31 -17.02 5.96
CA LEU A 162 1.67 -16.12 6.91
C LEU A 162 0.41 -15.51 6.31
N HIS A 163 0.51 -14.97 5.10
CA HIS A 163 -0.60 -14.39 4.38
C HIS A 163 -1.73 -15.43 4.15
N HIS A 164 -1.36 -16.66 3.76
CA HIS A 164 -2.28 -17.78 3.53
C HIS A 164 -2.95 -18.36 4.79
N LYS A 165 -2.57 -17.94 6.00
CA LYS A 165 -3.36 -18.28 7.21
C LYS A 165 -4.77 -17.69 7.16
N ASN A 166 -4.96 -16.60 6.41
CA ASN A 166 -6.21 -15.88 6.28
C ASN A 166 -7.18 -16.54 5.30
N VAL A 167 -7.72 -17.71 5.67
CA VAL A 167 -8.70 -18.42 4.82
C VAL A 167 -10.03 -17.65 4.68
N ASN A 168 -10.50 -17.04 5.78
CA ASN A 168 -11.66 -16.13 5.75
C ASN A 168 -11.15 -14.68 5.62
N VAL A 169 -10.91 -14.24 4.39
CA VAL A 169 -10.34 -12.91 4.13
C VAL A 169 -11.27 -11.80 4.60
N GLY A 170 -10.70 -10.76 5.21
CA GLY A 170 -11.40 -9.53 5.53
C GLY A 170 -10.58 -8.30 5.15
N PRO A 171 -11.07 -7.09 5.47
CA PRO A 171 -10.48 -5.84 4.94
C PRO A 171 -9.00 -5.59 5.30
N TRP A 172 -8.49 -6.22 6.35
CA TRP A 172 -7.08 -6.15 6.75
C TRP A 172 -6.21 -7.28 6.16
N SER A 173 -6.83 -8.33 5.62
CA SER A 173 -6.10 -9.54 5.21
C SER A 173 -5.21 -9.30 3.99
N GLY A 174 -5.59 -8.39 3.09
CA GLY A 174 -4.82 -8.06 1.88
C GLY A 174 -3.42 -7.53 2.17
N VAL A 175 -3.24 -6.77 3.26
CA VAL A 175 -1.94 -6.20 3.67
C VAL A 175 -1.40 -6.90 4.93
N SER A 176 -1.94 -8.07 5.28
CA SER A 176 -1.40 -8.88 6.37
C SER A 176 -0.44 -9.90 5.78
N MET A 177 0.83 -9.51 5.71
CA MET A 177 1.89 -10.29 5.07
C MET A 177 3.16 -10.28 5.91
N HIS A 178 4.04 -11.24 5.64
CA HIS A 178 5.38 -11.25 6.22
C HIS A 178 6.22 -10.08 5.66
N PRO A 179 7.17 -9.49 6.42
CA PRO A 179 8.01 -8.39 5.94
C PRO A 179 8.71 -8.64 4.58
N ILE A 180 9.21 -9.86 4.35
CA ILE A 180 9.82 -10.23 3.05
C ILE A 180 8.80 -10.09 1.91
N GLU A 181 7.56 -10.52 2.15
CA GLU A 181 6.49 -10.40 1.16
C GLU A 181 6.11 -8.94 0.93
N HIS A 182 6.03 -8.10 1.98
CA HIS A 182 5.82 -6.66 1.81
C HIS A 182 6.92 -5.98 0.98
N VAL A 183 8.20 -6.33 1.18
CA VAL A 183 9.31 -5.79 0.37
C VAL A 183 9.11 -6.13 -1.10
N LEU A 184 8.78 -7.39 -1.40
CA LEU A 184 8.56 -7.83 -2.77
C LEU A 184 7.30 -7.21 -3.37
N TYR A 185 6.19 -7.18 -2.62
CA TYR A 185 4.91 -6.62 -3.02
C TYR A 185 5.04 -5.11 -3.33
N TYR A 186 5.60 -4.32 -2.41
CA TYR A 186 5.76 -2.88 -2.61
C TYR A 186 6.88 -2.49 -3.57
N SER A 187 7.71 -3.43 -4.02
CA SER A 187 8.74 -3.13 -5.02
C SER A 187 8.19 -2.63 -6.37
N SER A 188 6.87 -2.74 -6.61
CA SER A 188 6.23 -2.20 -7.82
C SER A 188 6.49 -0.69 -7.99
N VAL A 189 6.60 0.06 -6.88
CA VAL A 189 6.83 1.52 -6.90
C VAL A 189 8.26 1.89 -7.35
N LEU A 190 9.18 0.94 -7.43
CA LEU A 190 10.54 1.20 -7.91
C LEU A 190 10.58 1.62 -9.38
N ILE A 191 9.52 1.37 -10.15
CA ILE A 191 9.41 1.84 -11.54
C ILE A 191 9.58 3.36 -11.66
N HIS A 192 9.20 4.12 -10.62
CA HIS A 192 9.30 5.57 -10.57
C HIS A 192 10.74 6.11 -10.45
N PHE A 193 11.72 5.24 -10.17
CA PHE A 193 13.14 5.63 -10.19
C PHE A 193 13.73 5.67 -11.60
N VAL A 194 13.02 5.08 -12.58
CA VAL A 194 13.45 5.00 -13.98
C VAL A 194 12.48 5.73 -14.90
N VAL A 195 11.18 5.63 -14.63
CA VAL A 195 10.13 6.31 -15.39
C VAL A 195 9.86 7.69 -14.80
N PRO A 196 10.01 8.78 -15.57
CA PRO A 196 9.71 10.13 -15.10
C PRO A 196 8.27 10.24 -14.61
N THR A 197 8.08 10.64 -13.36
CA THR A 197 6.75 10.76 -12.74
C THR A 197 6.65 12.01 -11.87
N THR A 198 5.43 12.40 -11.48
CA THR A 198 5.20 13.45 -10.49
C THR A 198 5.11 12.85 -9.09
N PRO A 199 5.39 13.62 -8.01
CA PRO A 199 5.19 13.14 -6.65
C PRO A 199 3.76 12.65 -6.37
N LEU A 200 2.76 13.26 -7.02
CA LEU A 200 1.36 12.83 -6.92
C LEU A 200 1.13 11.44 -7.54
N LEU A 201 1.73 11.15 -8.70
CA LEU A 201 1.63 9.81 -9.31
C LEU A 201 2.32 8.74 -8.46
N PHE A 202 3.45 9.08 -7.84
CA PHE A 202 4.12 8.16 -6.93
C PHE A 202 3.24 7.86 -5.71
N ILE A 203 2.67 8.88 -5.06
CA ILE A 203 1.77 8.67 -3.93
C ILE A 203 0.51 7.92 -4.35
N TYR A 204 0.02 8.17 -5.56
CA TYR A 204 -1.09 7.39 -6.09
C TYR A 204 -0.76 5.90 -6.20
N HIS A 205 0.44 5.55 -6.65
CA HIS A 205 0.90 4.17 -6.67
C HIS A 205 1.05 3.60 -5.25
N VAL A 206 1.61 4.36 -4.30
CA VAL A 206 1.68 3.98 -2.88
C VAL A 206 0.29 3.70 -2.30
N CYS A 207 -0.67 4.60 -2.53
CA CYS A 207 -2.05 4.40 -2.08
C CYS A 207 -2.71 3.22 -2.78
N TYR A 208 -2.41 2.98 -4.06
CA TYR A 208 -2.95 1.84 -4.80
C TYR A 208 -2.50 0.52 -4.18
N GLU A 209 -1.20 0.35 -3.90
CA GLU A 209 -0.67 -0.86 -3.27
C GLU A 209 -1.06 -0.99 -1.79
N HIS A 210 -1.09 0.12 -1.04
CA HIS A 210 -1.30 0.06 0.41
C HIS A 210 -2.78 0.04 0.81
N LEU A 211 -3.68 0.63 0.02
CA LEU A 211 -5.09 0.84 0.37
C LEU A 211 -6.06 0.04 -0.50
N SER A 212 -5.58 -0.80 -1.41
CA SER A 212 -6.41 -1.74 -2.18
C SER A 212 -6.21 -3.17 -1.66
N PRO A 213 -6.71 -3.49 -0.44
CA PRO A 213 -6.59 -4.81 0.15
C PRO A 213 -7.38 -5.89 -0.59
#